data_AF-A0A0C2TTV4-F1
#
_entry.id   AF-A0A0C2TTV4-F1
#
_cell.length_a   1.000
_cell.length_b   1.000
_cell.length_c   1.000
_cell.angle_alpha   90.00
_cell.angle_beta   90.00
_cell.angle_gamma   90.00
#
_symmetry.space_group_name_H-M   'P 1'
#
loop_
_entity.id
_entity.type
_entity.pdbx_description
1 polymer ?
#
loop_
_entity_poly.entity_id
_entity_poly.type
_entity_poly.pdbx_seq_one_letter_code
_entity_poly.pdbx_strand_id
1 'polypeptide(L)'
;MPAILENYEVLLIFNNDTQNNVTVELQRSYGRNHDSVRLVNPADSVTLILDAGSVYRYSVKKGWNVADVTAQAWRDVICDISQLFSSDTPRGNGITVDRVWQDHRCVYPQCGPNLQGWPISLGTWTCKLRNHSGTP
;
A
#
# COMPACT_ATOMS: atom_id res chain seq x y z
N MET A 1 -30.84 25.43 -17.45
CA MET A 1 -31.09 24.23 -16.63
C MET A 1 -29.96 24.09 -15.63
N PRO A 2 -30.21 23.97 -14.32
CA PRO A 2 -29.17 23.56 -13.39
C PRO A 2 -28.91 22.06 -13.62
N ALA A 3 -27.67 21.69 -13.95
CA ALA A 3 -27.30 20.28 -14.04
C ALA A 3 -27.30 19.71 -12.62
N ILE A 4 -28.19 18.75 -12.38
CA ILE A 4 -28.15 17.92 -11.17
C ILE A 4 -26.87 17.11 -11.30
N LEU A 5 -25.87 17.43 -10.48
CA LEU A 5 -24.67 16.62 -10.35
C LEU A 5 -25.10 15.38 -9.55
N GLU A 6 -25.55 14.34 -10.25
CA GLU A 6 -25.78 13.05 -9.60
C GLU A 6 -24.42 12.52 -9.16
N ASN A 7 -24.19 12.52 -7.85
CA ASN A 7 -23.07 11.79 -7.25
C ASN A 7 -23.37 10.30 -7.45
N TYR A 8 -22.69 9.68 -8.40
CA TYR A 8 -22.74 8.23 -8.61
C TYR A 8 -21.53 7.57 -7.97
N GLU A 9 -21.73 6.36 -7.46
CA GLU A 9 -20.68 5.54 -6.87
C GLU A 9 -19.92 4.80 -7.98
N VAL A 10 -18.60 4.70 -7.83
CA VAL A 10 -17.72 3.93 -8.71
C VAL A 10 -16.89 2.95 -7.91
N LEU A 11 -16.62 1.81 -8.51
CA LEU A 11 -15.87 0.72 -7.88
C LEU A 11 -14.40 0.78 -8.29
N LEU A 12 -13.52 0.87 -7.29
CA LEU A 12 -12.09 0.69 -7.46
C LEU A 12 -11.71 -0.69 -6.92
N ILE A 13 -11.26 -1.56 -7.81
CA ILE A 13 -10.88 -2.93 -7.47
C ILE A 13 -9.36 -3.03 -7.52
N PHE A 14 -8.73 -3.25 -6.37
CA PHE A 14 -7.32 -3.65 -6.32
C PHE A 14 -7.22 -5.17 -6.37
N ASN A 15 -6.68 -5.68 -7.46
CA ASN A 15 -6.47 -7.11 -7.66
C ASN A 15 -5.04 -7.50 -7.26
N ASN A 16 -4.89 -8.35 -6.25
CA ASN A 16 -3.59 -8.85 -5.84
C ASN A 16 -3.16 -10.05 -6.70
N ASP A 17 -2.71 -9.75 -7.90
CA ASP A 17 -2.06 -10.70 -8.81
C ASP A 17 -0.68 -11.18 -8.30
N THR A 18 -0.16 -10.60 -7.21
CA THR A 18 1.19 -10.93 -6.72
C THR A 18 1.16 -12.13 -5.77
N GLN A 19 2.27 -12.88 -5.73
CA GLN A 19 2.45 -14.00 -4.79
C GLN A 19 2.59 -13.56 -3.32
N ASN A 20 2.79 -12.26 -3.08
CA ASN A 20 2.97 -11.71 -1.75
C ASN A 20 1.66 -11.14 -1.23
N ASN A 21 1.50 -11.12 0.09
CA ASN A 21 0.44 -10.38 0.74
C ASN A 21 0.64 -8.86 0.58
N VAL A 22 -0.46 -8.16 0.39
CA VAL A 22 -0.47 -6.72 0.17
C VAL A 22 -1.41 -6.07 1.17
N THR A 23 -1.02 -4.92 1.67
CA THR A 23 -1.85 -4.11 2.56
C THR A 23 -2.26 -2.83 1.86
N VAL A 24 -3.56 -2.56 1.85
CA VAL A 24 -4.12 -1.33 1.31
C VAL A 24 -4.61 -0.50 2.49
N GLU A 25 -4.09 0.72 2.61
CA GLU A 25 -4.45 1.63 3.69
C GLU A 25 -4.76 3.03 3.13
N LEU A 26 -5.61 3.79 3.82
CA LEU A 26 -5.80 5.20 3.49
C LEU A 26 -4.53 5.99 3.83
N GLN A 27 -4.00 6.78 2.88
CA GLN A 27 -2.72 7.46 3.04
C GLN A 27 -2.70 8.40 4.26
N ARG A 28 -3.84 9.03 4.60
CA ARG A 28 -3.96 9.92 5.76
C ARG A 28 -3.76 9.20 7.11
N SER A 29 -4.01 7.89 7.14
CA SER A 29 -3.92 7.05 8.33
C SER A 29 -2.60 6.28 8.41
N TYR A 30 -1.85 6.26 7.30
CA TYR A 30 -0.66 5.41 7.12
C TYR A 30 0.34 5.51 8.27
N GLY A 31 0.51 4.40 9.00
CA GLY A 31 1.44 4.27 10.12
C GLY A 31 1.07 5.06 11.37
N ARG A 32 -0.13 5.65 11.43
CA ARG A 32 -0.66 6.34 12.61
C ARG A 32 -1.84 5.60 13.24
N ASN A 33 -2.76 5.08 12.42
CA ASN A 33 -3.93 4.32 12.87
C ASN A 33 -4.16 3.13 11.95
N HIS A 34 -4.00 1.92 12.49
CA HIS A 34 -4.21 0.68 11.75
C HIS A 34 -5.70 0.36 11.48
N ASP A 35 -6.63 1.22 11.91
CA ASP A 35 -8.08 0.99 11.79
C ASP A 35 -8.57 0.89 10.34
N SER A 36 -7.80 1.43 9.39
CA SER A 36 -8.15 1.43 7.96
C SER A 36 -7.18 0.63 7.10
N VAL A 37 -6.48 -0.36 7.67
CA VAL A 37 -5.61 -1.28 6.93
C VAL A 37 -6.40 -2.51 6.52
N ARG A 38 -6.48 -2.77 5.21
CA ARG A 38 -7.01 -4.01 4.65
C ARG A 38 -5.88 -4.89 4.14
N LEU A 39 -5.73 -6.07 4.73
CA LEU A 39 -4.87 -7.12 4.21
C LEU A 39 -5.57 -7.83 3.04
N VAL A 40 -4.86 -7.93 1.92
CA VAL A 40 -5.29 -8.61 0.69
C VAL A 40 -4.34 -9.77 0.45
N ASN A 41 -4.89 -10.98 0.40
CA ASN A 41 -4.12 -12.21 0.18
C ASN A 41 -3.70 -12.33 -1.30
N PRO A 42 -2.74 -13.20 -1.61
CA PRO A 42 -2.41 -13.52 -3.00
C PRO A 42 -3.64 -14.08 -3.74
N ALA A 43 -3.82 -13.67 -5.00
CA ALA A 43 -4.98 -14.00 -5.83
C ALA A 43 -6.34 -13.57 -5.24
N ASP A 44 -6.32 -12.58 -4.34
CA ASP A 44 -7.51 -11.96 -3.75
C ASP A 44 -7.65 -10.53 -4.26
N SER A 45 -8.86 -9.97 -4.16
CA SER A 45 -9.15 -8.61 -4.61
C SER A 45 -9.90 -7.82 -3.54
N VAL A 46 -9.62 -6.54 -3.45
CA VAL A 46 -10.35 -5.62 -2.57
C VAL A 46 -11.08 -4.58 -3.40
N THR A 47 -12.38 -4.48 -3.16
CA THR A 47 -13.24 -3.47 -3.78
C THR A 47 -13.43 -2.30 -2.83
N LEU A 48 -13.13 -1.10 -3.32
CA LEU A 48 -13.34 0.16 -2.65
C LEU A 48 -14.44 0.92 -3.39
N ILE A 49 -15.36 1.49 -2.63
CA ILE A 49 -16.44 2.31 -3.17
C ILE A 49 -15.98 3.77 -3.09
N LEU A 50 -16.00 4.45 -4.23
CA LEU A 50 -15.59 5.85 -4.35
C LEU A 50 -16.76 6.66 -4.89
N ASP A 51 -16.77 7.95 -4.54
CA ASP A 51 -17.63 8.94 -5.18
C ASP A 51 -16.99 9.38 -6.51
N ALA A 52 -17.77 9.42 -7.59
CA ALA A 52 -17.26 9.72 -8.92
C ALA A 52 -16.64 11.12 -9.01
N GLY A 53 -15.42 11.19 -9.56
CA GLY A 53 -14.69 12.45 -9.71
C GLY A 53 -14.02 12.97 -8.43
N SER A 54 -14.34 12.38 -7.27
CA SER A 54 -13.68 12.65 -6.01
C SER A 54 -12.28 12.01 -5.95
N VAL A 55 -11.37 12.66 -5.23
CA VAL A 55 -9.96 12.25 -5.14
C VAL A 55 -9.72 11.53 -3.82
N TYR A 56 -9.30 10.27 -3.92
CA TYR A 56 -8.95 9.42 -2.79
C TYR A 56 -7.49 9.04 -2.84
N ARG A 57 -6.84 8.93 -1.67
CA ARG A 57 -5.42 8.63 -1.57
C ARG A 57 -5.18 7.40 -0.70
N TYR A 58 -4.47 6.44 -1.28
CA TYR A 58 -4.17 5.14 -0.67
C TYR A 58 -2.67 4.90 -0.66
N SER A 59 -2.22 4.17 0.35
CA SER A 59 -0.88 3.62 0.42
C SER A 59 -0.99 2.10 0.32
N VAL A 60 -0.42 1.55 -0.74
CA VAL A 60 -0.40 0.12 -1.03
C VAL A 60 0.98 -0.40 -0.66
N LYS A 61 1.05 -1.24 0.37
CA LYS A 61 2.31 -1.81 0.88
C LYS A 61 2.43 -3.28 0.50
N LYS A 62 3.53 -3.59 -0.20
CA LYS A 62 3.94 -4.93 -0.62
C LYS A 62 5.32 -5.22 -0.01
N GLY A 63 5.33 -5.94 1.11
CA GLY A 63 6.54 -6.22 1.88
C GLY A 63 7.21 -4.93 2.38
N TRP A 64 8.35 -4.57 1.80
CA TRP A 64 9.15 -3.40 2.12
C TRP A 64 8.89 -2.21 1.18
N ASN A 65 8.18 -2.42 0.07
CA ASN A 65 7.84 -1.37 -0.88
C ASN A 65 6.43 -0.87 -0.63
N VAL A 66 6.26 0.45 -0.74
CA VAL A 66 4.99 1.14 -0.59
C VAL A 66 4.79 2.03 -1.79
N ALA A 67 3.64 1.90 -2.44
CA ALA A 67 3.18 2.77 -3.50
C ALA A 67 2.11 3.71 -2.93
N ASP A 68 2.34 5.00 -3.01
CA ASP A 68 1.31 6.01 -2.77
C ASP A 68 0.53 6.18 -4.07
N VAL A 69 -0.78 5.96 -3.98
CA VAL A 69 -1.71 5.91 -5.10
C VAL A 69 -2.80 6.93 -4.88
N THR A 70 -2.95 7.84 -5.84
CA THR A 70 -4.11 8.72 -5.94
C THR A 70 -5.11 8.13 -6.92
N ALA A 71 -6.35 7.95 -6.48
CA ALA A 71 -7.47 7.47 -7.27
C ALA A 71 -8.51 8.58 -7.44
N GLN A 72 -8.78 8.92 -8.69
CA GLN A 72 -9.80 9.84 -9.16
C GLN A 72 -10.48 9.22 -10.38
N ALA A 73 -11.44 8.33 -10.12
CA ALA A 73 -12.14 7.60 -11.18
C ALA A 73 -13.54 8.20 -11.44
N TRP A 74 -13.97 8.13 -12.69
CA TRP A 74 -15.32 8.48 -13.15
C TRP A 74 -16.10 7.25 -13.64
N ARG A 75 -15.51 6.06 -13.50
CA ARG A 75 -16.07 4.77 -13.90
C ARG A 75 -15.41 3.69 -13.05
N ASP A 76 -15.92 2.47 -13.12
CA ASP A 76 -15.29 1.34 -12.44
C ASP A 76 -13.89 1.07 -12.99
N VAL A 77 -12.94 0.84 -12.09
CA VAL A 77 -11.54 0.60 -12.44
C VAL A 77 -11.00 -0.62 -11.72
N ILE A 78 -10.31 -1.45 -12.48
CA ILE A 78 -9.55 -2.59 -11.95
C ILE A 78 -8.07 -2.25 -12.08
N CYS A 79 -7.34 -2.39 -10.98
CA CYS A 79 -5.90 -2.21 -10.95
C CYS A 79 -5.20 -3.42 -10.34
N ASP A 80 -4.31 -4.01 -11.12
CA ASP A 80 -3.44 -5.06 -10.66
C ASP A 80 -2.29 -4.49 -9.83
N ILE A 81 -2.04 -5.08 -8.67
CA ILE A 81 -0.99 -4.60 -7.77
C ILE A 81 0.39 -4.73 -8.40
N SER A 82 0.62 -5.72 -9.27
CA SER A 82 1.85 -5.87 -10.05
C SER A 82 2.14 -4.64 -10.93
N GLN A 83 1.10 -3.98 -11.46
CA GLN A 83 1.23 -2.78 -12.27
C GLN A 83 1.55 -1.54 -11.43
N LEU A 84 1.04 -1.45 -10.20
CA LEU A 84 1.31 -0.31 -9.30
C LEU A 84 2.79 -0.15 -8.94
N PHE A 85 3.52 -1.27 -8.86
CA PHE A 85 4.96 -1.29 -8.58
C PHE A 85 5.82 -1.38 -9.84
N SER A 86 5.20 -1.55 -11.00
CA SER A 86 5.89 -1.49 -12.28
C SER A 86 6.04 -0.04 -12.72
N SER A 87 7.12 0.31 -13.43
CA SER A 87 7.29 1.65 -14.01
C SER A 87 6.25 1.99 -15.08
N ASP A 88 5.45 1.01 -15.48
CA ASP A 88 4.48 1.06 -16.58
C ASP A 88 3.03 1.23 -16.09
N THR A 89 2.84 1.97 -14.99
CA THR A 89 1.51 2.22 -14.44
C THR A 89 0.63 2.89 -15.50
N PRO A 90 -0.54 2.31 -15.84
CA PRO A 90 -1.41 2.88 -16.86
C PRO A 90 -1.99 4.20 -16.36
N ARG A 91 -1.45 5.32 -16.87
CA ARG A 91 -1.85 6.71 -16.57
C ARG A 91 -3.25 7.07 -17.13
N GLY A 92 -4.11 6.09 -17.39
CA GLY A 92 -5.31 6.25 -18.23
C GLY A 92 -6.66 6.14 -17.53
N ASN A 93 -6.73 5.55 -16.33
CA ASN A 93 -8.01 5.19 -15.71
C ASN A 93 -8.32 5.99 -14.44
N GLY A 94 -7.73 7.18 -14.29
CA GLY A 94 -7.92 7.98 -13.09
C GLY A 94 -7.15 7.47 -11.88
N ILE A 95 -6.21 6.55 -12.05
CA ILE A 95 -5.33 6.07 -10.98
C ILE A 95 -3.92 6.48 -11.33
N THR A 96 -3.27 7.16 -10.41
CA THR A 96 -1.91 7.65 -10.56
C THR A 96 -1.08 7.21 -9.37
N VAL A 97 0.08 6.62 -9.64
CA VAL A 97 1.08 6.35 -8.61
C VAL A 97 1.90 7.62 -8.42
N ASP A 98 1.75 8.25 -7.26
CA ASP A 98 2.47 9.48 -6.90
C ASP A 98 3.94 9.18 -6.66
N ARG A 99 4.22 8.11 -5.92
CA ARG A 99 5.59 7.66 -5.62
C ARG A 99 5.60 6.22 -5.14
N VAL A 100 6.72 5.55 -5.40
CA VAL A 100 7.06 4.27 -4.79
C VAL A 100 8.26 4.49 -3.89
N TRP A 101 8.16 4.04 -2.63
CA TRP A 101 9.16 4.26 -1.60
C TRP A 101 9.27 3.03 -0.70
N GLN A 102 10.34 2.93 0.08
CA GLN A 102 10.56 1.81 0.97
C GLN A 102 10.16 2.14 2.40
N ASP A 103 9.30 1.32 2.99
CA ASP A 103 8.92 1.47 4.38
C ASP A 103 9.97 0.85 5.30
N HIS A 104 10.84 1.71 5.82
CA HIS A 104 11.83 1.34 6.82
C HIS A 104 11.24 1.17 8.23
N ARG A 105 9.94 1.45 8.43
CA ARG A 105 9.25 1.18 9.69
C ARG A 105 8.93 -0.31 9.73
N CYS A 106 9.84 -1.07 10.30
CA CYS A 106 9.60 -2.48 10.62
C CYS A 106 8.48 -2.57 11.68
N VAL A 107 7.27 -2.88 11.22
CA VAL A 107 6.16 -3.41 12.02
C VAL A 107 5.59 -4.54 11.16
N TYR A 108 6.18 -5.75 11.16
CA TYR A 108 5.97 -6.78 12.17
C TYR A 108 6.96 -7.96 12.01
N PRO A 109 6.99 -8.92 12.95
CA PRO A 109 8.08 -9.85 13.15
C PRO A 109 7.82 -11.06 12.26
N GLN A 110 8.52 -11.17 11.15
CA GLN A 110 8.75 -12.50 10.59
C GLN A 110 9.86 -13.15 11.43
N CYS A 111 9.54 -13.41 12.70
CA CYS A 111 10.23 -14.39 13.50
C CYS A 111 9.95 -15.75 12.85
N GLY A 112 10.84 -16.15 11.94
CA GLY A 112 11.09 -17.56 11.73
C GLY A 112 11.48 -18.19 13.08
N PRO A 113 11.05 -19.41 13.38
CA PRO A 113 11.26 -20.05 14.68
C PRO A 113 12.71 -20.52 14.79
N ASN A 114 13.67 -19.61 14.96
CA ASN A 114 15.06 -20.01 15.26
C ASN A 114 15.95 -18.86 15.77
N LEU A 115 15.50 -18.11 16.78
CA LEU A 115 16.41 -17.31 17.58
C LEU A 115 16.12 -17.53 19.05
N GLN A 116 16.74 -18.57 19.61
CA GLN A 116 16.93 -18.70 21.04
C GLN A 116 17.77 -17.52 21.53
N GLY A 117 17.20 -16.77 22.47
CA GLY A 117 17.97 -16.04 23.49
C GLY A 117 18.35 -14.61 23.16
N TRP A 118 17.42 -13.66 23.24
CA TRP A 118 17.73 -12.28 23.63
C TRP A 118 16.63 -11.71 24.54
N PRO A 119 16.97 -11.10 25.70
CA PRO A 119 15.98 -10.55 26.62
C PRO A 119 15.38 -9.26 26.06
N ILE A 120 14.06 -9.14 26.21
CA ILE A 120 13.25 -8.00 25.77
C ILE A 120 13.53 -6.84 26.74
N SER A 121 14.32 -5.86 26.33
CA SER A 121 14.37 -4.54 26.99
C SER A 121 13.68 -3.51 26.12
N LEU A 122 12.56 -2.99 26.61
CA LEU A 122 11.86 -1.81 26.09
C LEU A 122 12.84 -0.64 25.94
N GLY A 123 13.23 -0.32 24.71
CA GLY A 123 14.10 0.82 24.42
C GLY A 123 14.48 0.91 22.95
N THR A 124 13.85 1.85 22.25
CA THR A 124 14.38 2.56 21.08
C THR A 124 15.16 1.72 20.06
N TRP A 125 14.45 1.18 19.05
CA TRP A 125 15.08 0.54 17.90
C TRP A 125 15.71 1.60 16.97
N THR A 126 16.97 1.96 17.22
CA THR A 126 17.78 2.65 16.22
C THR A 126 18.36 1.62 15.26
N CYS A 127 17.90 1.62 14.00
CA CYS A 127 18.48 0.84 12.92
C CYS A 127 19.97 1.23 12.73
N LYS A 128 20.90 0.41 13.23
CA LYS A 128 22.33 0.60 13.00
C LYS A 128 22.69 -0.06 11.67
N LEU A 129 22.76 0.75 10.61
CA LEU A 129 23.39 0.38 9.34
C LEU A 129 24.83 -0.09 9.62
N ARG A 130 25.08 -1.40 9.46
CA ARG A 130 26.42 -1.99 9.55
C ARG A 130 27.10 -1.83 8.18
N ASN A 131 27.90 -0.78 8.02
CA ASN A 131 28.85 -0.72 6.91
C ASN A 131 29.93 -1.78 7.13
N HIS A 132 30.04 -2.70 6.17
CA HIS A 132 31.17 -3.61 6.04
C HIS A 132 32.32 -2.87 5.35
N SER A 133 33.40 -2.60 6.09
CA SER A 133 34.73 -2.44 5.48
C SER A 133 35.80 -2.78 6.51
N GLY A 134 36.59 -3.80 6.21
CA GLY A 134 37.66 -4.31 7.06
C GLY A 134 38.21 -5.62 6.51
N THR A 135 38.90 -5.51 5.37
CA THR A 135 39.78 -6.53 4.80
C THR A 135 41.06 -6.68 5.65
N PRO A 136 41.79 -7.81 5.51
CA PRO A 136 42.60 -8.45 6.57
C PRO A 136 43.87 -7.71 6.99
#